data_AF-A0A0L0T393-F1
#
_entry.id   AF-A0A0L0T393-F1
#
_cell.length_a   1.000
_cell.length_b   1.000
_cell.length_c   1.000
_cell.angle_alpha   90.00
_cell.angle_beta   90.00
_cell.angle_gamma   90.00
#
_symmetry.space_group_name_H-M   'P 1'
#
loop_
_entity.id
_entity.type
_entity.pdbx_description
1 polymer ?
#
loop_
_entity_poly.entity_id
_entity_poly.type
_entity_poly.pdbx_seq_one_letter_code
_entity_poly.pdbx_strand_id
1 'polypeptide(L)'
;MAMDSPRMRTTSLGDGARATNGAASGATVDSDLANRLESTASQWKEIDFPAFQASAEAMSLQILENQREGAAGRKHLAELTRDFRKQDESTRLSQLGALLKAYQKEIDALTTRSKSVESFCLSTFAQWTHLPDVTPLLSNAATQLQTAATLQTTVDQYEADMAQVLAQRERALAKPMEDRIRALKDRETGLERAVAKADEANRDLQGRVDRQAALLQAETEARDCERAAHRQEMQLLAAEVETHRRRLRQQLRKQLDASRTAFATERKRMQDHIAMLEDKIATPTAQTPLSPTDASDSRLVGILTAQRDRLKQRTQELEQVMLGKSQTITELNSALERMQHENMTLYERIAYLSSYSAQGGRRSATPGGTGVAGAGAASSSSGSVAVDMTGTSDVEQKYRTLYEEQLNPFTEFARKERRRRYLQLGQADRFTLHITNILSNSSVARKALLGYLLALHLLIVFTCHVIASKS
;
A
#
# COMPACT_ATOMS: atom_id res chain seq x y z
N MET A 1 -30.05 -6.88 -49.33
CA MET A 1 -30.71 -6.92 -48.01
C MET A 1 -29.80 -6.23 -47.04
N ALA A 2 -30.12 -4.98 -46.71
CA ALA A 2 -29.31 -4.08 -45.92
C ALA A 2 -29.36 -4.48 -44.44
N MET A 3 -28.21 -4.53 -43.77
CA MET A 3 -28.14 -4.32 -42.32
C MET A 3 -26.92 -3.47 -42.01
N ASP A 4 -27.24 -2.36 -41.38
CA ASP A 4 -26.47 -1.14 -41.21
C ASP A 4 -25.55 -1.26 -39.99
N SER A 5 -24.32 -0.74 -40.12
CA SER A 5 -23.33 -0.71 -39.03
C SER A 5 -23.52 0.57 -38.21
N PRO A 6 -23.59 0.52 -36.86
CA PRO A 6 -23.66 1.74 -36.08
C PRO A 6 -22.26 2.37 -35.97
N ARG A 7 -22.07 3.46 -36.70
CA ARG A 7 -20.94 4.39 -36.55
C ARG A 7 -20.89 4.94 -35.11
N MET A 8 -19.77 4.66 -34.43
CA MET A 8 -19.29 5.41 -33.27
C MET A 8 -19.25 6.90 -33.60
N ARG A 9 -20.18 7.66 -33.02
CA ARG A 9 -20.20 9.12 -33.11
C ARG A 9 -19.35 9.64 -31.96
N THR A 10 -18.12 10.04 -32.26
CA THR A 10 -17.24 10.78 -31.35
C THR A 10 -17.91 12.12 -31.04
N THR A 11 -18.52 12.23 -29.87
CA THR A 11 -18.99 13.52 -29.35
C THR A 11 -17.78 14.32 -28.90
N SER A 12 -17.48 15.33 -29.71
CA SER A 12 -16.58 16.45 -29.46
C SER A 12 -16.76 16.99 -28.03
N LEU A 13 -15.79 16.72 -27.15
CA LEU A 13 -15.53 17.54 -25.96
C LEU A 13 -15.06 18.92 -26.44
N GLY A 14 -15.97 19.87 -26.46
CA GLY A 14 -15.65 21.23 -26.89
C GLY A 14 -16.73 22.22 -26.54
N ASP A 15 -17.18 22.27 -25.28
CA ASP A 15 -18.04 23.37 -24.80
C ASP A 15 -17.89 23.70 -23.30
N GLY A 16 -16.83 23.21 -22.65
CA GLY A 16 -16.56 23.49 -21.23
C GLY A 16 -15.99 24.89 -20.92
N ALA A 17 -15.69 25.70 -21.93
CA ALA A 17 -14.98 26.98 -21.75
C ALA A 17 -15.89 28.22 -21.69
N ARG A 18 -17.21 28.08 -21.90
CA ARG A 18 -18.13 29.23 -21.99
C ARG A 18 -18.98 29.49 -20.75
N ALA A 19 -19.02 28.56 -19.79
CA ALA A 19 -19.84 28.70 -18.57
C ALA A 19 -19.14 29.52 -17.46
N THR A 20 -17.81 29.57 -17.43
CA THR A 20 -17.05 30.22 -16.34
C THR A 20 -17.03 31.75 -16.43
N ASN A 21 -17.09 32.31 -17.64
CA ASN A 21 -17.17 33.77 -17.82
C ASN A 21 -18.57 34.35 -17.53
N GLY A 22 -19.63 33.55 -17.65
CA GLY A 22 -21.00 33.98 -17.32
C GLY A 22 -21.27 34.06 -15.82
N ALA A 23 -20.72 33.13 -15.03
CA ALA A 23 -20.91 33.10 -13.58
C ALA A 23 -20.22 34.27 -12.86
N ALA A 24 -19.03 34.69 -13.31
CA ALA A 24 -18.34 35.85 -12.76
C ALA A 24 -19.07 37.16 -13.07
N SER A 25 -19.60 37.31 -14.29
CA SER A 25 -20.39 38.48 -14.69
C SER A 25 -21.79 38.51 -14.07
N GLY A 26 -22.41 37.36 -13.80
CA GLY A 26 -23.70 37.25 -13.13
C GLY A 26 -23.61 37.61 -11.66
N ALA A 27 -22.58 37.12 -10.95
CA ALA A 27 -22.34 37.45 -9.55
C ALA A 27 -22.09 38.94 -9.32
N THR A 28 -21.37 39.61 -10.22
CA THR A 28 -21.16 41.07 -10.15
C THR A 28 -22.46 41.84 -10.40
N VAL A 29 -23.27 41.42 -11.37
CA VAL A 29 -24.55 42.07 -11.71
C VAL A 29 -25.59 41.89 -10.60
N ASP A 30 -25.64 40.72 -9.96
CA ASP A 30 -26.52 40.49 -8.80
C ASP A 30 -26.07 41.27 -7.57
N SER A 31 -24.75 41.40 -7.34
CA SER A 31 -24.23 42.23 -6.26
C SER A 31 -24.52 43.72 -6.48
N ASP A 32 -24.40 44.21 -7.72
CA ASP A 32 -24.72 45.59 -8.07
C ASP A 32 -26.22 45.87 -7.99
N LEU A 33 -27.07 44.92 -8.41
CA LEU A 33 -28.52 45.04 -8.25
C LEU A 33 -28.92 45.04 -6.77
N ALA A 34 -28.31 44.17 -5.95
CA ALA A 34 -28.55 44.11 -4.51
C ALA A 34 -28.14 45.43 -3.82
N ASN A 35 -26.95 45.96 -4.12
CA ASN A 35 -26.48 47.23 -3.58
C ASN A 35 -27.40 48.39 -4.01
N ARG A 36 -27.89 48.40 -5.25
CA ARG A 36 -28.83 49.40 -5.75
C ARG A 36 -30.22 49.28 -5.09
N LEU A 37 -30.70 48.06 -4.87
CA LEU A 37 -31.95 47.79 -4.16
C LEU A 37 -31.85 48.25 -2.70
N GLU A 38 -30.75 47.96 -2.01
CA GLU A 38 -30.52 48.34 -0.63
C GLU A 38 -30.39 49.87 -0.46
N SER A 39 -29.64 50.51 -1.36
CA SER A 39 -29.54 51.98 -1.40
C SER A 39 -30.88 52.63 -1.67
N THR A 40 -31.66 52.11 -2.63
CA THR A 40 -32.99 52.65 -2.95
C THR A 40 -33.95 52.43 -1.78
N ALA A 41 -33.97 51.24 -1.18
CA ALA A 41 -34.78 50.94 -0.01
C ALA A 41 -34.44 51.86 1.18
N SER A 42 -33.18 52.19 1.38
CA SER A 42 -32.73 53.14 2.42
C SER A 42 -33.26 54.56 2.17
N GLN A 43 -33.18 55.04 0.93
CA GLN A 43 -33.70 56.37 0.54
C GLN A 43 -35.24 56.46 0.67
N TRP A 44 -35.95 55.38 0.33
CA TRP A 44 -37.40 55.31 0.52
C TRP A 44 -37.80 55.19 1.99
N LYS A 45 -36.92 54.66 2.85
CA LYS A 45 -37.13 54.60 4.30
C LYS A 45 -36.93 55.95 4.98
N GLU A 46 -36.02 56.79 4.48
CA GLU A 46 -35.77 58.15 5.01
C GLU A 46 -36.97 59.09 4.88
N ILE A 47 -37.84 58.87 3.89
CA ILE A 47 -39.02 59.71 3.67
C ILE A 47 -40.16 59.41 4.66
N ASP A 48 -40.06 58.30 5.41
CA ASP A 48 -41.04 57.87 6.42
C ASP A 48 -42.48 58.10 5.96
N PHE A 49 -42.91 57.28 4.99
CA PHE A 49 -44.25 57.38 4.41
C PHE A 49 -45.38 57.42 5.47
N PRO A 50 -45.33 56.65 6.57
CA PRO A 50 -46.26 56.81 7.68
C PRO A 50 -46.29 58.22 8.29
N ALA A 51 -45.12 58.83 8.55
CA ALA A 51 -45.06 60.19 9.08
C ALA A 51 -45.58 61.23 8.07
N PHE A 52 -45.28 61.07 6.78
CA PHE A 52 -45.86 61.89 5.72
C PHE A 52 -47.38 61.76 5.68
N GLN A 53 -47.91 60.53 5.74
CA GLN A 53 -49.35 60.27 5.74
C GLN A 53 -50.03 60.94 6.94
N ALA A 54 -49.46 60.82 8.15
CA ALA A 54 -49.98 61.50 9.33
C ALA A 54 -49.94 63.03 9.19
N SER A 55 -48.89 63.59 8.60
CA SER A 55 -48.78 65.03 8.33
C SER A 55 -49.80 65.51 7.29
N ALA A 56 -50.02 64.73 6.24
CA ALA A 56 -51.03 65.00 5.22
C ALA A 56 -52.46 64.91 5.78
N GLU A 57 -52.74 63.92 6.63
CA GLU A 57 -54.01 63.80 7.35
C GLU A 57 -54.23 65.02 8.25
N ALA A 58 -53.22 65.44 9.02
CA ALA A 58 -53.30 66.64 9.86
C ALA A 58 -53.55 67.92 9.05
N MET A 59 -52.83 68.11 7.93
CA MET A 59 -53.06 69.24 7.03
C MET A 59 -54.46 69.20 6.41
N SER A 60 -54.97 68.01 6.05
CA SER A 60 -56.32 67.87 5.49
C SER A 60 -57.41 68.29 6.49
N LEU A 61 -57.26 67.90 7.77
CA LEU A 61 -58.14 68.32 8.86
C LEU A 61 -58.03 69.83 9.10
N GLN A 62 -56.81 70.37 9.09
CA GLN A 62 -56.60 71.81 9.24
C GLN A 62 -57.24 72.60 8.10
N ILE A 63 -57.17 72.11 6.85
CA ILE A 63 -57.84 72.73 5.71
C ILE A 63 -59.36 72.73 5.92
N LEU A 64 -59.93 71.63 6.40
CA LEU A 64 -61.38 71.53 6.66
C LEU A 64 -61.83 72.49 7.77
N GLU A 65 -61.09 72.58 8.87
CA GLU A 65 -61.39 73.52 9.95
C GLU A 65 -61.25 74.97 9.45
N ASN A 66 -60.19 75.28 8.72
CA ASN A 66 -60.00 76.59 8.10
C ASN A 66 -61.13 76.95 7.13
N GLN A 67 -61.74 75.98 6.43
CA GLN A 67 -62.93 76.22 5.58
C GLN A 67 -64.15 76.59 6.44
N ARG A 68 -64.34 75.90 7.57
CA ARG A 68 -65.41 76.17 8.53
C ARG A 68 -65.27 77.55 9.16
N GLU A 69 -64.08 77.88 9.64
CA GLU A 69 -63.75 79.19 10.23
C GLU A 69 -63.93 80.32 9.22
N GLY A 70 -63.44 80.17 7.98
CA GLY A 70 -63.62 81.18 6.94
C GLY A 70 -65.09 81.37 6.54
N ALA A 71 -65.92 80.31 6.57
CA ALA A 71 -67.36 80.45 6.35
C ALA A 71 -68.05 81.20 7.50
N ALA A 72 -67.68 80.90 8.75
CA ALA A 72 -68.18 81.59 9.93
C ALA A 72 -67.73 83.06 9.99
N GLY A 73 -66.46 83.34 9.69
CA GLY A 73 -65.86 84.67 9.62
C GLY A 73 -66.55 85.56 8.59
N ARG A 74 -66.78 85.04 7.37
CA ARG A 74 -67.57 85.74 6.34
C ARG A 74 -69.00 86.05 6.78
N LYS A 75 -69.68 85.10 7.45
CA LYS A 75 -71.04 85.32 7.97
C LYS A 75 -71.05 86.41 9.05
N HIS A 76 -70.09 86.38 9.97
CA HIS A 76 -69.95 87.38 11.02
C HIS A 76 -69.66 88.78 10.47
N LEU A 77 -68.78 88.90 9.46
CA LEU A 77 -68.51 90.16 8.76
C LEU A 77 -69.75 90.70 8.06
N ALA A 78 -70.56 89.85 7.44
CA ALA A 78 -71.82 90.25 6.81
C ALA A 78 -72.82 90.79 7.84
N GLU A 79 -72.92 90.16 9.02
CA GLU A 79 -73.76 90.62 10.14
C GLU A 79 -73.28 91.96 10.70
N LEU A 80 -71.99 92.09 11.01
CA LEU A 80 -71.39 93.35 11.49
C LEU A 80 -71.57 94.49 10.48
N THR A 81 -71.41 94.22 9.18
CA THR A 81 -71.59 95.22 8.12
C THR A 81 -73.05 95.66 8.01
N ARG A 82 -73.99 94.71 8.17
CA ARG A 82 -75.42 95.01 8.19
C ARG A 82 -75.82 95.83 9.41
N ASP A 83 -75.27 95.51 10.58
CA ASP A 83 -75.61 96.18 11.83
C ASP A 83 -74.94 97.56 11.94
N PHE A 84 -73.73 97.73 11.40
CA PHE A 84 -73.09 99.03 11.21
C PHE A 84 -73.93 99.99 10.37
N ARG A 85 -74.57 99.49 9.30
CA ARG A 85 -75.44 100.28 8.42
C ARG A 85 -76.69 100.83 9.12
N LYS A 86 -77.14 100.21 10.23
CA LYS A 86 -78.37 100.58 10.96
C LYS A 86 -78.14 101.64 12.05
N GLN A 87 -76.91 102.06 12.31
CA GLN A 87 -76.57 102.94 13.45
C GLN A 87 -76.65 104.43 13.11
N ASP A 88 -76.76 105.27 14.14
CA ASP A 88 -76.72 106.73 14.02
C ASP A 88 -75.32 107.26 13.66
N GLU A 89 -75.24 108.46 13.06
CA GLU A 89 -74.00 109.03 12.48
C GLU A 89 -72.83 109.13 13.49
N SER A 90 -73.11 109.50 14.75
CA SER A 90 -72.09 109.62 15.81
C SER A 90 -71.52 108.26 16.26
N THR A 91 -72.36 107.22 16.26
CA THR A 91 -71.98 105.84 16.62
C THR A 91 -71.31 105.12 15.45
N ARG A 92 -71.70 105.44 14.20
CA ARG A 92 -71.03 104.93 12.99
C ARG A 92 -69.54 105.29 12.96
N LEU A 93 -69.17 106.51 13.32
CA LEU A 93 -67.75 106.91 13.32
C LEU A 93 -66.93 106.15 14.38
N SER A 94 -67.50 105.84 15.55
CA SER A 94 -66.79 105.10 16.60
C SER A 94 -66.67 103.59 16.29
N GLN A 95 -67.64 103.00 15.58
CA GLN A 95 -67.63 101.57 15.26
C GLN A 95 -66.91 101.21 13.96
N LEU A 96 -66.65 102.18 13.07
CA LEU A 96 -65.94 101.96 11.80
C LEU A 96 -64.56 101.31 12.01
N GLY A 97 -63.83 101.74 13.04
CA GLY A 97 -62.53 101.17 13.39
C GLY A 97 -62.59 99.71 13.84
N ALA A 98 -63.68 99.30 14.50
CA ALA A 98 -63.89 97.90 14.88
C ALA A 98 -64.25 97.02 13.67
N LEU A 99 -65.07 97.54 12.75
CA LEU A 99 -65.43 96.85 11.51
C LEU A 99 -64.20 96.63 10.61
N LEU A 100 -63.38 97.66 10.41
CA LEU A 100 -62.17 97.56 9.61
C LEU A 100 -61.18 96.55 10.21
N LYS A 101 -61.03 96.53 11.54
CA LYS A 101 -60.21 95.53 12.24
C LYS A 101 -60.74 94.10 12.05
N ALA A 102 -62.06 93.90 12.01
CA ALA A 102 -62.64 92.60 11.73
C ALA A 102 -62.35 92.13 10.30
N TYR A 103 -62.46 93.01 9.30
CA TYR A 103 -62.08 92.70 7.91
C TYR A 103 -60.58 92.40 7.78
N GLN A 104 -59.72 93.20 8.42
CA GLN A 104 -58.28 92.98 8.43
C GLN A 104 -57.93 91.61 9.02
N LYS A 105 -58.55 91.24 10.15
CA LYS A 105 -58.35 89.94 10.79
C LYS A 105 -58.69 88.77 9.86
N GLU A 106 -59.76 88.86 9.09
CA GLU A 106 -60.15 87.81 8.13
C GLU A 106 -59.18 87.73 6.94
N ILE A 107 -58.69 88.87 6.44
CA ILE A 107 -57.69 88.94 5.36
C ILE A 107 -56.35 88.33 5.82
N ASP A 108 -55.93 88.64 7.04
CA ASP A 108 -54.70 88.09 7.64
C ASP A 108 -54.83 86.58 7.86
N ALA A 109 -56.00 86.12 8.32
CA ALA A 109 -56.30 84.70 8.48
C ALA A 109 -56.28 83.96 7.13
N LEU A 110 -56.87 84.54 6.07
CA LEU A 110 -56.83 83.98 4.72
C LEU A 110 -55.41 83.87 4.18
N THR A 111 -54.60 84.91 4.36
CA THR A 111 -53.19 84.94 3.90
C THR A 111 -52.36 83.89 4.64
N THR A 112 -52.54 83.75 5.95
CA THR A 112 -51.85 82.77 6.78
C THR A 112 -52.22 81.34 6.36
N ARG A 113 -53.50 81.10 6.11
CA ARG A 113 -54.00 79.82 5.60
C ARG A 113 -53.37 79.45 4.24
N SER A 114 -53.32 80.38 3.29
CA SER A 114 -52.72 80.13 1.95
C SER A 114 -51.24 79.74 2.08
N LYS A 115 -50.48 80.52 2.87
CA LYS A 115 -49.06 80.25 3.12
C LYS A 115 -48.81 78.88 3.78
N SER A 116 -49.68 78.47 4.70
CA SER A 116 -49.59 77.15 5.34
C SER A 116 -49.71 76.02 4.32
N VAL A 117 -50.71 76.09 3.43
CA VAL A 117 -50.93 75.08 2.38
C VAL A 117 -49.80 75.10 1.34
N GLU A 118 -49.39 76.28 0.89
CA GLU A 118 -48.27 76.44 -0.05
C GLU A 118 -46.96 75.88 0.52
N SER A 119 -46.65 76.18 1.78
CA SER A 119 -45.46 75.67 2.45
C SER A 119 -45.46 74.14 2.56
N PHE A 120 -46.61 73.53 2.88
CA PHE A 120 -46.74 72.08 2.93
C PHE A 120 -46.61 71.43 1.56
N CYS A 121 -47.24 71.98 0.52
CA CYS A 121 -47.13 71.48 -0.85
C CYS A 121 -45.69 71.54 -1.37
N LEU A 122 -44.98 72.64 -1.15
CA LEU A 122 -43.58 72.80 -1.58
C LEU A 122 -42.63 71.87 -0.81
N SER A 123 -42.82 71.74 0.51
CA SER A 123 -42.04 70.82 1.34
C SER A 123 -42.25 69.36 0.90
N THR A 124 -43.50 68.99 0.60
CA THR A 124 -43.83 67.66 0.09
C THR A 124 -43.15 67.43 -1.26
N PHE A 125 -43.30 68.37 -2.20
CA PHE A 125 -42.72 68.21 -3.53
C PHE A 125 -41.19 68.05 -3.49
N ALA A 126 -40.51 68.83 -2.65
CA ALA A 126 -39.06 68.72 -2.47
C ALA A 126 -38.61 67.34 -1.98
N GLN A 127 -39.36 66.71 -1.06
CA GLN A 127 -39.05 65.37 -0.57
C GLN A 127 -39.21 64.29 -1.66
N TRP A 128 -40.21 64.45 -2.54
CA TRP A 128 -40.53 63.45 -3.55
C TRP A 128 -39.65 63.55 -4.81
N THR A 129 -39.11 64.73 -5.12
CA THR A 129 -38.28 64.94 -6.30
C THR A 129 -36.93 64.22 -6.26
N HIS A 130 -36.43 63.86 -5.07
CA HIS A 130 -35.13 63.21 -4.90
C HIS A 130 -35.21 61.67 -4.94
N LEU A 131 -36.41 61.10 -5.07
CA LEU A 131 -36.62 59.65 -5.03
C LEU A 131 -36.23 58.97 -6.36
N PRO A 132 -35.48 57.85 -6.30
CA PRO A 132 -35.22 57.01 -7.46
C PRO A 132 -36.48 56.26 -7.93
N ASP A 133 -36.59 56.01 -9.24
CA ASP A 133 -37.63 55.15 -9.81
C ASP A 133 -37.40 53.67 -9.42
N VAL A 134 -38.39 53.09 -8.74
CA VAL A 134 -38.36 51.72 -8.19
C VAL A 134 -38.81 50.67 -9.22
N THR A 135 -39.55 51.08 -10.24
CA THR A 135 -40.15 50.20 -11.26
C THR A 135 -39.13 49.30 -11.98
N PRO A 136 -38.01 49.82 -12.52
CA PRO A 136 -37.03 48.99 -13.22
C PRO A 136 -36.30 48.03 -12.28
N LEU A 137 -36.09 48.43 -11.02
CA LEU A 137 -35.45 47.59 -10.01
C LEU A 137 -36.32 46.39 -9.63
N LEU A 138 -37.63 46.62 -9.44
CA LEU A 138 -38.59 45.55 -9.16
C LEU A 138 -38.75 44.59 -10.35
N SER A 139 -38.78 45.12 -11.59
CA SER A 139 -38.85 44.29 -12.80
C SER A 139 -37.63 43.38 -12.93
N ASN A 140 -36.43 43.90 -12.66
CA ASN A 140 -35.20 43.12 -12.69
C ASN A 140 -35.17 42.07 -11.58
N ALA A 141 -35.58 42.43 -10.35
CA ALA A 141 -35.68 41.50 -9.24
C ALA A 141 -36.69 40.38 -9.51
N ALA A 142 -37.85 40.69 -10.10
CA ALA A 142 -38.84 39.69 -10.49
C ALA A 142 -38.31 38.72 -11.55
N THR A 143 -37.57 39.25 -12.53
CA THR A 143 -36.93 38.43 -13.57
C THR A 143 -35.87 37.50 -12.96
N GLN A 144 -35.04 38.02 -12.05
CA GLN A 144 -34.02 37.23 -11.33
C GLN A 144 -34.63 36.14 -10.45
N LEU A 145 -35.75 36.43 -9.78
CA LEU A 145 -36.48 35.44 -8.99
C LEU A 145 -37.03 34.31 -9.87
N GLN A 146 -37.52 34.66 -11.06
CA GLN A 146 -38.03 33.67 -12.00
C GLN A 146 -36.92 32.81 -12.59
N THR A 147 -35.77 33.38 -12.94
CA THR A 147 -34.60 32.61 -13.39
C THR A 147 -34.07 31.71 -12.28
N ALA A 148 -33.99 32.19 -11.04
CA ALA A 148 -33.61 31.38 -9.89
C ALA A 148 -34.56 30.19 -9.68
N ALA A 149 -35.88 30.41 -9.82
CA ALA A 149 -36.87 29.32 -9.76
C ALA A 149 -36.66 28.28 -10.88
N THR A 150 -36.38 28.71 -12.11
CA THR A 150 -36.09 27.77 -13.21
C THR A 150 -34.76 27.03 -13.02
N LEU A 151 -33.74 27.68 -12.44
CA LEU A 151 -32.48 27.01 -12.12
C LEU A 151 -32.70 25.95 -11.05
N GLN A 152 -33.47 26.25 -10.01
CA GLN A 152 -33.78 25.29 -8.96
C GLN A 152 -34.46 24.03 -9.53
N THR A 153 -35.45 24.18 -10.40
CA THR A 153 -36.11 23.02 -11.02
C THR A 153 -35.15 22.20 -11.88
N THR A 154 -34.21 22.84 -12.61
CA THR A 154 -33.20 22.10 -13.37
C THR A 154 -32.21 21.36 -12.49
N VAL A 155 -31.83 21.93 -11.33
CA VAL A 155 -30.96 21.25 -10.35
C VAL A 155 -31.67 20.02 -9.80
N ASP A 156 -32.93 20.17 -9.36
CA ASP A 156 -33.73 19.05 -8.85
C ASP A 156 -33.89 17.94 -9.92
N GLN A 157 -34.05 18.33 -11.19
CA GLN A 157 -34.11 17.40 -12.32
C GLN A 157 -32.79 16.64 -12.51
N TYR A 158 -31.65 17.33 -12.47
CA TYR A 158 -30.33 16.70 -12.58
C TYR A 158 -30.03 15.77 -11.40
N GLU A 159 -30.46 16.13 -10.19
CA GLU A 159 -30.32 15.26 -9.02
C GLU A 159 -31.15 13.98 -9.17
N ALA A 160 -32.37 14.09 -9.69
CA ALA A 160 -33.22 12.93 -9.98
C ALA A 160 -32.62 12.02 -11.06
N ASP A 161 -32.11 12.60 -12.15
CA ASP A 161 -31.45 11.85 -13.23
C ASP A 161 -30.18 11.15 -12.73
N MET A 162 -29.36 11.82 -11.91
CA MET A 162 -28.18 11.23 -11.31
C MET A 162 -28.55 10.05 -10.40
N ALA A 163 -29.57 10.21 -9.55
CA ALA A 163 -30.06 9.14 -8.69
C ALA A 163 -30.55 7.93 -9.52
N GLN A 164 -31.23 8.19 -10.64
CA GLN A 164 -31.70 7.12 -11.53
C GLN A 164 -30.53 6.38 -12.20
N VAL A 165 -29.51 7.09 -12.69
CA VAL A 165 -28.32 6.48 -13.31
C VAL A 165 -27.53 5.64 -12.30
N LEU A 166 -27.37 6.13 -11.06
CA LEU A 166 -26.72 5.36 -9.99
C LEU A 166 -27.49 4.08 -9.68
N ALA A 167 -28.82 4.16 -9.51
CA ALA A 167 -29.66 2.99 -9.27
C ALA A 167 -29.62 1.98 -10.44
N GLN A 168 -29.58 2.44 -11.68
CA GLN A 168 -29.42 1.58 -12.86
C GLN A 168 -28.06 0.88 -12.85
N ARG A 169 -26.98 1.62 -12.56
CA ARG A 169 -25.62 1.06 -12.50
C ARG A 169 -25.49 0.03 -11.39
N GLU A 170 -26.07 0.28 -10.21
CA GLU A 170 -26.10 -0.68 -9.11
C GLU A 170 -26.83 -1.97 -9.51
N ARG A 171 -28.01 -1.86 -10.12
CA ARG A 171 -28.76 -3.04 -10.60
C ARG A 171 -28.01 -3.82 -11.69
N ALA A 172 -27.34 -3.11 -12.60
CA ALA A 172 -26.55 -3.74 -13.66
C ALA A 172 -25.32 -4.47 -13.12
N LEU A 173 -24.72 -3.98 -12.03
CA LEU A 173 -23.54 -4.56 -11.40
C LEU A 173 -23.88 -5.61 -10.32
N ALA A 174 -25.06 -5.56 -9.71
CA ALA A 174 -25.48 -6.49 -8.66
C ALA A 174 -25.52 -7.94 -9.15
N LYS A 175 -26.24 -8.22 -10.25
CA LYS A 175 -26.36 -9.59 -10.80
C LYS A 175 -25.00 -10.22 -11.15
N PRO A 176 -24.11 -9.56 -11.93
CA PRO A 176 -22.77 -10.11 -12.21
C PRO A 176 -21.91 -10.33 -10.97
N MET A 177 -22.04 -9.48 -9.94
CA MET A 177 -21.30 -9.65 -8.69
C MET A 177 -21.82 -10.85 -7.90
N GLU A 178 -23.14 -11.03 -7.80
CA GLU A 178 -23.77 -12.20 -7.19
C GLU A 178 -23.37 -13.50 -7.89
N ASP A 179 -23.38 -13.51 -9.22
CA ASP A 179 -22.95 -14.67 -10.02
C ASP A 179 -21.47 -14.99 -9.81
N ARG A 180 -20.61 -13.98 -9.75
CA ARG A 180 -19.18 -14.16 -9.43
C ARG A 180 -18.97 -14.70 -8.02
N ILE A 181 -19.71 -14.20 -7.03
CA ILE A 181 -19.64 -14.70 -5.65
C ILE A 181 -20.07 -16.18 -5.61
N ARG A 182 -21.14 -16.55 -6.31
CA ARG A 182 -21.59 -17.95 -6.39
C ARG A 182 -20.54 -18.84 -7.06
N ALA A 183 -19.97 -18.41 -8.19
CA ALA A 183 -18.93 -19.17 -8.89
C ALA A 183 -17.64 -19.34 -8.05
N LEU A 184 -17.25 -18.31 -7.28
CA LEU A 184 -16.12 -18.38 -6.37
C LEU A 184 -16.39 -19.36 -5.21
N LYS A 185 -17.58 -19.34 -4.62
CA LYS A 185 -17.99 -20.31 -3.60
C LYS A 185 -17.98 -21.74 -4.14
N ASP A 186 -18.50 -21.97 -5.34
CA ASP A 186 -18.49 -23.30 -5.95
C ASP A 186 -17.05 -23.79 -6.19
N ARG A 187 -16.15 -22.90 -6.63
CA ARG A 187 -14.73 -23.22 -6.80
C ARG A 187 -14.03 -23.51 -5.47
N GLU A 188 -14.32 -22.74 -4.42
CA GLU A 188 -13.79 -22.94 -3.06
C GLU A 188 -14.18 -24.32 -2.52
N THR A 189 -15.48 -24.67 -2.56
CA THR A 189 -15.93 -26.01 -2.14
C THR A 189 -15.35 -27.13 -3.01
N GLY A 190 -15.02 -26.85 -4.27
CA GLY A 190 -14.33 -27.78 -5.17
C GLY A 190 -12.88 -28.00 -4.76
N LEU A 191 -12.16 -26.93 -4.41
CA LEU A 191 -10.78 -26.99 -3.91
C LEU A 191 -10.71 -27.69 -2.55
N GLU A 192 -11.62 -27.40 -1.62
CA GLU A 192 -11.70 -28.10 -0.33
C GLU A 192 -11.86 -29.62 -0.51
N ARG A 193 -12.74 -30.04 -1.43
CA ARG A 193 -12.90 -31.46 -1.77
C ARG A 193 -11.65 -32.07 -2.39
N ALA A 194 -10.90 -31.31 -3.21
CA ALA A 194 -9.66 -31.78 -3.80
C ALA A 194 -8.54 -31.93 -2.75
N VAL A 195 -8.43 -30.98 -1.82
CA VAL A 195 -7.49 -31.04 -0.68
C VAL A 195 -7.81 -32.24 0.21
N ALA A 196 -9.09 -32.45 0.56
CA ALA A 196 -9.49 -33.61 1.37
C ALA A 196 -9.09 -34.96 0.72
N LYS A 197 -9.25 -35.08 -0.60
CA LYS A 197 -8.81 -36.26 -1.36
C LYS A 197 -7.29 -36.42 -1.36
N ALA A 198 -6.55 -35.32 -1.50
CA ALA A 198 -5.09 -35.35 -1.45
C ALA A 198 -4.57 -35.75 -0.06
N ASP A 199 -5.20 -35.26 1.00
CA ASP A 199 -4.87 -35.62 2.39
C ASP A 199 -5.16 -37.08 2.70
N GLU A 200 -6.23 -37.63 2.15
CA GLU A 200 -6.54 -39.06 2.26
C GLU A 200 -5.49 -39.91 1.53
N ALA A 201 -5.11 -39.52 0.31
CA ALA A 201 -4.05 -40.19 -0.45
C ALA A 201 -2.69 -40.11 0.26
N ASN A 202 -2.34 -38.96 0.84
CA ASN A 202 -1.11 -38.80 1.62
C ASN A 202 -1.12 -39.67 2.88
N ARG A 203 -2.26 -39.78 3.57
CA ARG A 203 -2.40 -40.69 4.72
C ARG A 203 -2.21 -42.16 4.32
N ASP A 204 -2.76 -42.59 3.19
CA ASP A 204 -2.53 -43.96 2.69
C ASP A 204 -1.06 -44.19 2.32
N LEU A 205 -0.42 -43.26 1.61
CA LEU A 205 1.00 -43.33 1.27
C LEU A 205 1.88 -43.39 2.52
N GLN A 206 1.62 -42.54 3.51
CA GLN A 206 2.35 -42.58 4.78
C GLN A 206 2.17 -43.94 5.47
N GLY A 207 0.95 -44.46 5.51
CA GLY A 207 0.67 -45.80 6.05
C GLY A 207 1.42 -46.91 5.29
N ARG A 208 1.62 -46.78 3.98
CA ARG A 208 2.45 -47.71 3.18
C ARG A 208 3.93 -47.61 3.53
N VAL A 209 4.45 -46.38 3.68
CA VAL A 209 5.84 -46.14 4.08
C VAL A 209 6.10 -46.70 5.48
N ASP A 210 5.21 -46.46 6.44
CA ASP A 210 5.33 -46.96 7.80
C ASP A 210 5.30 -48.49 7.85
N ARG A 211 4.40 -49.14 7.07
CA ARG A 211 4.38 -50.60 6.92
C ARG A 211 5.71 -51.13 6.35
N GLN A 212 6.26 -50.47 5.34
CA GLN A 212 7.55 -50.87 4.74
C GLN A 212 8.71 -50.68 5.72
N ALA A 213 8.71 -49.59 6.49
CA ALA A 213 9.71 -49.34 7.53
C ALA A 213 9.65 -50.42 8.63
N ALA A 214 8.46 -50.80 9.08
CA ALA A 214 8.28 -51.86 10.08
C ALA A 214 8.79 -53.23 9.57
N LEU A 215 8.53 -53.56 8.31
CA LEU A 215 9.05 -54.80 7.70
C LEU A 215 10.58 -54.81 7.64
N LEU A 216 11.20 -53.70 7.22
CA LEU A 216 12.66 -53.58 7.18
C LEU A 216 13.27 -53.65 8.58
N GLN A 217 12.65 -53.02 9.58
CA GLN A 217 13.08 -53.11 10.98
C GLN A 217 13.05 -54.56 11.48
N ALA A 218 11.94 -55.27 11.27
CA ALA A 218 11.81 -56.67 11.64
C ALA A 218 12.87 -57.55 10.96
N GLU A 219 13.18 -57.29 9.68
CA GLU A 219 14.23 -58.00 8.96
C GLU A 219 15.64 -57.70 9.51
N THR A 220 15.91 -56.44 9.90
CA THR A 220 17.18 -56.08 10.55
C THR A 220 17.33 -56.73 11.93
N GLU A 221 16.27 -56.74 12.73
CA GLU A 221 16.24 -57.39 14.04
C GLU A 221 16.44 -58.90 13.92
N ALA A 222 15.80 -59.55 12.95
CA ALA A 222 16.01 -60.97 12.66
C ALA A 222 17.48 -61.26 12.31
N ARG A 223 18.09 -60.45 11.43
CA ARG A 223 19.52 -60.57 11.09
C ARG A 223 20.44 -60.29 12.28
N ASP A 224 20.06 -59.41 13.20
CA ASP A 224 20.82 -59.16 14.43
C ASP A 224 20.74 -60.35 15.40
N CYS A 225 19.57 -60.96 15.54
CA CYS A 225 19.38 -62.20 16.29
C CYS A 225 20.20 -63.36 15.70
N GLU A 226 20.18 -63.56 14.38
CA GLU A 226 21.01 -64.57 13.70
C GLU A 226 22.50 -64.32 13.93
N ARG A 227 22.98 -63.08 13.77
CA ARG A 227 24.37 -62.71 14.06
C ARG A 227 24.73 -62.93 15.52
N ALA A 228 23.82 -62.68 16.46
CA ALA A 228 24.03 -62.95 17.87
C ALA A 228 24.14 -64.45 18.16
N ALA A 229 23.28 -65.27 17.56
CA ALA A 229 23.35 -66.73 17.68
C ALA A 229 24.68 -67.28 17.12
N HIS A 230 25.08 -66.86 15.92
CA HIS A 230 26.38 -67.25 15.35
C HIS A 230 27.56 -66.79 16.22
N ARG A 231 27.50 -65.60 16.82
CA ARG A 231 28.54 -65.15 17.77
C ARG A 231 28.61 -66.06 19.00
N GLN A 232 27.48 -66.48 19.56
CA GLN A 232 27.43 -67.41 20.69
C GLN A 232 28.02 -68.77 20.32
N GLU A 233 27.66 -69.31 19.15
CA GLU A 233 28.21 -70.57 18.64
C GLU A 233 29.74 -70.51 18.48
N MET A 234 30.26 -69.43 17.88
CA MET A 234 31.70 -69.21 17.76
C MET A 234 32.41 -69.08 19.12
N GLN A 235 31.77 -68.50 20.14
CA GLN A 235 32.32 -68.42 21.50
C GLN A 235 32.40 -69.81 22.15
N LEU A 236 31.38 -70.64 21.98
CA LEU A 236 31.37 -72.02 22.50
C LEU A 236 32.48 -72.85 21.84
N LEU A 237 32.58 -72.81 20.50
CA LEU A 237 33.64 -73.50 19.76
C LEU A 237 35.04 -72.99 20.17
N ALA A 238 35.21 -71.68 20.35
CA ALA A 238 36.48 -71.12 20.83
C ALA A 238 36.83 -71.64 22.23
N ALA A 239 35.85 -71.71 23.15
CA ALA A 239 36.04 -72.28 24.48
C ALA A 239 36.42 -73.77 24.40
N GLU A 240 35.75 -74.55 23.56
CA GLU A 240 36.07 -75.97 23.34
C GLU A 240 37.49 -76.17 22.80
N VAL A 241 37.89 -75.39 21.78
CA VAL A 241 39.26 -75.40 21.23
C VAL A 241 40.26 -75.01 22.31
N GLU A 242 39.96 -74.02 23.14
CA GLU A 242 40.84 -73.64 24.24
C GLU A 242 40.98 -74.78 25.26
N THR A 243 39.89 -75.47 25.62
CA THR A 243 39.99 -76.65 26.50
C THR A 243 40.80 -77.77 25.87
N HIS A 244 40.65 -78.04 24.58
CA HIS A 244 41.46 -79.03 23.85
C HIS A 244 42.94 -78.64 23.84
N ARG A 245 43.26 -77.38 23.54
CA ARG A 245 44.64 -76.86 23.60
C ARG A 245 45.21 -76.95 25.01
N ARG A 246 44.41 -76.69 26.05
CA ARG A 246 44.83 -76.87 27.45
C ARG A 246 45.13 -78.34 27.77
N ARG A 247 44.26 -79.28 27.35
CA ARG A 247 44.50 -80.73 27.51
C ARG A 247 45.76 -81.17 26.80
N LEU A 248 45.95 -80.78 25.54
CA LEU A 248 47.14 -81.13 24.76
C LEU A 248 48.41 -80.57 25.41
N ARG A 249 48.38 -79.29 25.85
CA ARG A 249 49.49 -78.71 26.62
C ARG A 249 49.76 -79.47 27.91
N GLN A 250 48.73 -79.93 28.61
CA GLN A 250 48.89 -80.72 29.83
C GLN A 250 49.47 -82.11 29.54
N GLN A 251 49.05 -82.77 28.45
CA GLN A 251 49.64 -84.04 28.00
C GLN A 251 51.10 -83.88 27.60
N LEU A 252 51.43 -82.85 26.81
CA LEU A 252 52.81 -82.49 26.47
C LEU A 252 53.64 -82.21 27.72
N ARG A 253 53.10 -81.47 28.69
CA ARG A 253 53.77 -81.24 29.99
C ARG A 253 53.99 -82.54 30.75
N LYS A 254 52.97 -83.40 30.87
CA LYS A 254 53.10 -84.71 31.51
C LYS A 254 54.13 -85.60 30.81
N GLN A 255 54.16 -85.62 29.47
CA GLN A 255 55.16 -86.35 28.70
C GLN A 255 56.56 -85.75 28.87
N LEU A 256 56.68 -84.42 28.93
CA LEU A 256 57.95 -83.74 29.18
C LEU A 256 58.44 -83.98 30.60
N ASP A 257 57.57 -83.95 31.59
CA ASP A 257 57.90 -84.24 32.99
C ASP A 257 58.22 -85.73 33.17
N ALA A 258 57.48 -86.63 32.54
CA ALA A 258 57.79 -88.07 32.50
C ALA A 258 59.10 -88.35 31.77
N SER A 259 59.38 -87.64 30.68
CA SER A 259 60.67 -87.72 29.98
C SER A 259 61.77 -87.12 30.86
N ARG A 260 61.55 -86.00 31.55
CA ARG A 260 62.52 -85.40 32.48
C ARG A 260 62.78 -86.28 33.70
N THR A 261 61.76 -86.93 34.26
CA THR A 261 61.95 -87.87 35.36
C THR A 261 62.61 -89.14 34.85
N ALA A 262 62.21 -89.66 33.68
CA ALA A 262 62.90 -90.78 33.03
C ALA A 262 64.36 -90.43 32.73
N PHE A 263 64.63 -89.24 32.19
CA PHE A 263 65.99 -88.72 32.00
C PHE A 263 66.69 -88.43 33.31
N ALA A 264 66.01 -88.07 34.40
CA ALA A 264 66.64 -87.88 35.71
C ALA A 264 66.96 -89.23 36.37
N THR A 265 66.11 -90.24 36.21
CA THR A 265 66.36 -91.61 36.64
C THR A 265 67.40 -92.27 35.76
N GLU A 266 67.40 -91.98 34.47
CA GLU A 266 68.40 -92.47 33.52
C GLU A 266 69.70 -91.68 33.67
N ARG A 267 69.68 -90.42 34.08
CA ARG A 267 70.87 -89.64 34.45
C ARG A 267 71.38 -90.01 35.83
N LYS A 268 70.53 -90.51 36.73
CA LYS A 268 70.92 -91.13 38.00
C LYS A 268 71.51 -92.52 37.75
N ARG A 269 70.86 -93.35 36.92
CA ARG A 269 71.41 -94.61 36.41
C ARG A 269 72.67 -94.39 35.61
N MET A 270 72.75 -93.37 34.77
CA MET A 270 73.96 -92.97 34.06
C MET A 270 74.94 -92.27 35.00
N GLN A 271 74.59 -91.63 36.11
CA GLN A 271 75.59 -91.22 37.11
C GLN A 271 76.16 -92.46 37.80
N ASP A 272 75.34 -93.48 38.02
CA ASP A 272 75.73 -94.81 38.51
C ASP A 272 76.47 -95.64 37.43
N HIS A 273 76.26 -95.36 36.14
CA HIS A 273 76.84 -96.07 34.97
C HIS A 273 77.97 -95.27 34.28
N ILE A 274 78.13 -93.97 34.52
CA ILE A 274 79.26 -93.09 34.11
C ILE A 274 80.38 -93.19 35.15
N ALA A 275 80.11 -93.65 36.37
CA ALA A 275 81.14 -94.28 37.20
C ALA A 275 81.63 -95.63 36.63
N MET A 276 80.92 -96.21 35.65
CA MET A 276 81.10 -97.59 35.20
C MET A 276 81.20 -97.74 33.67
N LEU A 277 81.58 -96.70 32.91
CA LEU A 277 82.11 -96.76 31.52
C LEU A 277 82.09 -95.36 30.89
N GLU A 278 83.18 -94.62 31.13
CA GLU A 278 83.72 -93.69 30.14
C GLU A 278 84.26 -94.52 28.95
N ASP A 279 83.60 -94.54 27.78
CA ASP A 279 84.27 -94.52 26.46
C ASP A 279 83.29 -94.26 25.28
N LYS A 280 83.48 -93.11 24.62
CA LYS A 280 83.28 -92.75 23.17
C LYS A 280 81.94 -92.92 22.44
N ILE A 281 81.56 -92.10 21.43
CA ILE A 281 81.70 -90.67 21.03
C ILE A 281 80.82 -90.51 19.76
N ALA A 282 80.29 -89.28 19.57
CA ALA A 282 79.81 -88.61 18.33
C ALA A 282 78.52 -89.08 17.60
N THR A 283 77.47 -88.23 17.40
CA THR A 283 77.23 -87.19 16.34
C THR A 283 77.28 -87.70 14.89
N PRO A 284 76.67 -87.09 13.83
CA PRO A 284 75.85 -85.84 13.74
C PRO A 284 74.73 -85.83 12.63
N THR A 285 74.09 -84.66 12.44
CA THR A 285 73.61 -84.03 11.15
C THR A 285 72.41 -84.63 10.37
N ALA A 286 71.61 -83.95 9.53
CA ALA A 286 71.50 -82.58 8.99
C ALA A 286 70.10 -82.44 8.30
N GLN A 287 69.42 -81.28 8.39
CA GLN A 287 69.15 -80.29 7.32
C GLN A 287 67.94 -80.55 6.38
N THR A 288 66.87 -79.70 6.40
CA THR A 288 66.55 -78.54 5.48
C THR A 288 65.98 -79.05 4.11
N PRO A 289 65.39 -78.31 3.14
CA PRO A 289 64.83 -76.94 3.04
C PRO A 289 63.52 -76.76 2.17
N LEU A 290 62.95 -75.53 2.25
CA LEU A 290 62.43 -74.64 1.18
C LEU A 290 61.04 -74.81 0.49
N SER A 291 60.18 -73.78 0.74
CA SER A 291 59.38 -72.87 -0.14
C SER A 291 59.55 -72.96 -1.68
N PRO A 292 58.62 -72.48 -2.57
CA PRO A 292 57.94 -71.15 -2.61
C PRO A 292 56.43 -71.16 -3.02
N THR A 293 55.54 -70.26 -2.56
CA THR A 293 55.18 -68.90 -3.07
C THR A 293 54.97 -68.73 -4.58
N ASP A 294 53.79 -69.14 -5.07
CA ASP A 294 53.20 -68.68 -6.36
C ASP A 294 51.71 -68.24 -6.24
N ALA A 295 51.12 -68.25 -5.03
CA ALA A 295 49.69 -67.96 -4.83
C ALA A 295 49.36 -66.49 -4.51
N SER A 296 50.36 -65.64 -4.26
CA SER A 296 50.15 -64.24 -3.83
C SER A 296 49.74 -63.31 -4.98
N ASP A 297 50.24 -63.55 -6.20
CA ASP A 297 50.05 -62.63 -7.33
C ASP A 297 48.64 -62.73 -7.95
N SER A 298 48.09 -63.94 -8.02
CA SER A 298 46.70 -64.15 -8.49
C SER A 298 45.67 -63.55 -7.52
N ARG A 299 45.96 -63.61 -6.22
CA ARG A 299 45.09 -63.03 -5.18
C ARG A 299 45.16 -61.50 -5.17
N LEU A 300 46.34 -60.93 -5.40
CA LEU A 300 46.54 -59.48 -5.49
C LEU A 300 45.78 -58.88 -6.67
N VAL A 301 45.85 -59.51 -7.85
CA VAL A 301 45.13 -59.05 -9.05
C VAL A 301 43.61 -59.15 -8.86
N GLY A 302 43.11 -60.20 -8.22
CA GLY A 302 41.68 -60.31 -7.87
C GLY A 302 41.21 -59.21 -6.91
N ILE A 303 42.03 -58.87 -5.91
CA ILE A 303 41.73 -57.80 -4.95
C ILE A 303 41.76 -56.42 -5.63
N LEU A 304 42.75 -56.15 -6.49
CA LEU A 304 42.85 -54.87 -7.22
C LEU A 304 41.72 -54.70 -8.25
N THR A 305 41.32 -55.80 -8.90
CA THR A 305 40.17 -55.82 -9.82
C THR A 305 38.87 -55.50 -9.08
N ALA A 306 38.65 -56.14 -7.92
CA ALA A 306 37.50 -55.86 -7.07
C ALA A 306 37.52 -54.42 -6.49
N GLN A 307 38.69 -53.89 -6.13
CA GLN A 307 38.82 -52.51 -5.67
C GLN A 307 38.52 -51.50 -6.78
N ARG A 308 39.02 -51.72 -8.00
CA ARG A 308 38.71 -50.89 -9.17
C ARG A 308 37.21 -50.90 -9.46
N ASP A 309 36.56 -52.05 -9.41
CA ASP A 309 35.14 -52.17 -9.73
C ASP A 309 34.28 -51.52 -8.63
N ARG A 310 34.70 -51.62 -7.37
CA ARG A 310 34.08 -50.90 -6.25
C ARG A 310 34.24 -49.38 -6.37
N LEU A 311 35.41 -48.92 -6.83
CA LEU A 311 35.63 -47.49 -7.08
C LEU A 311 34.75 -47.00 -8.23
N LYS A 312 34.70 -47.72 -9.35
CA LYS A 312 33.81 -47.40 -10.48
C LYS A 312 32.34 -47.32 -10.05
N GLN A 313 31.88 -48.29 -9.25
CA GLN A 313 30.53 -48.29 -8.71
C GLN A 313 30.28 -47.06 -7.81
N ARG A 314 31.21 -46.74 -6.90
CA ARG A 314 31.10 -45.56 -6.03
C ARG A 314 31.10 -44.25 -6.82
N THR A 315 31.84 -44.16 -7.92
CA THR A 315 31.82 -42.98 -8.80
C THR A 315 30.47 -42.85 -9.51
N GLN A 316 29.89 -43.94 -10.01
CA GLN A 316 28.56 -43.93 -10.62
C GLN A 316 27.46 -43.55 -9.62
N GLU A 317 27.52 -44.08 -8.40
CA GLU A 317 26.60 -43.69 -7.32
C GLU A 317 26.74 -42.20 -6.96
N LEU A 318 27.96 -41.68 -6.90
CA LEU A 318 28.21 -40.26 -6.64
C LEU A 318 27.71 -39.37 -7.78
N GLU A 319 27.88 -39.77 -9.04
CA GLU A 319 27.35 -39.07 -10.21
C GLU A 319 25.82 -39.03 -10.20
N GLN A 320 25.17 -40.15 -9.86
CA GLN A 320 23.71 -40.21 -9.71
C GLN A 320 23.21 -39.30 -8.57
N VAL A 321 23.90 -39.30 -7.42
CA VAL A 321 23.56 -38.41 -6.29
C VAL A 321 23.79 -36.94 -6.68
N MET A 322 24.83 -36.62 -7.45
CA MET A 322 25.10 -35.26 -7.90
C MET A 322 24.02 -34.78 -8.88
N LEU A 323 23.63 -35.62 -9.84
CA LEU A 323 22.52 -35.32 -10.74
C LEU A 323 21.20 -35.16 -9.99
N GLY A 324 20.90 -36.04 -9.03
CA GLY A 324 19.71 -35.93 -8.19
C GLY A 324 19.70 -34.63 -7.37
N LYS A 325 20.84 -34.24 -6.79
CA LYS A 325 20.99 -32.95 -6.09
C LYS A 325 20.86 -31.76 -7.03
N SER A 326 21.37 -31.85 -8.25
CA SER A 326 21.21 -30.78 -9.25
C SER A 326 19.75 -30.62 -9.67
N GLN A 327 19.02 -31.73 -9.80
CA GLN A 327 17.59 -31.71 -10.10
C GLN A 327 16.80 -31.09 -8.94
N THR A 328 17.07 -31.48 -7.69
CA THR A 328 16.39 -30.88 -6.52
C THR A 328 16.72 -29.40 -6.36
N ILE A 329 17.96 -28.97 -6.62
CA ILE A 329 18.32 -27.54 -6.64
C ILE A 329 17.51 -26.79 -7.70
N THR A 330 17.34 -27.38 -8.89
CA THR A 330 16.55 -26.77 -9.97
C THR A 330 15.07 -26.67 -9.60
N GLU A 331 14.52 -27.72 -8.98
CA GLU A 331 13.14 -27.73 -8.47
C GLU A 331 12.94 -26.69 -7.36
N LEU A 332 13.84 -26.64 -6.37
CA LEU A 332 13.83 -25.65 -5.29
C LEU A 332 13.94 -24.22 -5.82
N ASN A 333 14.82 -23.97 -6.79
CA ASN A 333 14.93 -22.66 -7.43
C ASN A 333 13.63 -22.29 -8.16
N SER A 334 13.04 -23.21 -8.92
CA SER A 334 11.76 -22.96 -9.59
C SER A 334 10.60 -22.73 -8.61
N ALA A 335 10.63 -23.38 -7.44
CA ALA A 335 9.63 -23.19 -6.39
C ALA A 335 9.83 -21.85 -5.67
N LEU A 336 11.08 -21.45 -5.45
CA LEU A 336 11.45 -20.16 -4.86
C LEU A 336 11.04 -19.02 -5.79
N GLU A 337 11.27 -19.13 -7.10
CA GLU A 337 10.80 -18.16 -8.10
C GLU A 337 9.27 -18.08 -8.14
N ARG A 338 8.58 -19.23 -8.08
CA ARG A 338 7.10 -19.28 -8.00
C ARG A 338 6.59 -18.59 -6.74
N MET A 339 7.15 -18.91 -5.57
CA MET A 339 6.78 -18.26 -4.31
C MET A 339 7.08 -16.77 -4.31
N GLN A 340 8.21 -16.34 -4.88
CA GLN A 340 8.54 -14.92 -4.99
C GLN A 340 7.53 -14.18 -5.88
N HIS A 341 7.12 -14.79 -6.99
CA HIS A 341 6.10 -14.23 -7.86
C HIS A 341 4.73 -14.15 -7.16
N GLU A 342 4.31 -15.22 -6.49
CA GLU A 342 3.06 -15.25 -5.72
C GLU A 342 3.07 -14.21 -4.59
N ASN A 343 4.15 -14.13 -3.82
CA ASN A 343 4.34 -13.11 -2.78
C ASN A 343 4.29 -11.69 -3.36
N MET A 344 4.85 -11.47 -4.55
CA MET A 344 4.74 -10.19 -5.25
C MET A 344 3.29 -9.87 -5.58
N THR A 345 2.56 -10.79 -6.23
CA THR A 345 1.15 -10.57 -6.61
C THR A 345 0.25 -10.35 -5.40
N LEU A 346 0.54 -11.00 -4.26
CA LEU A 346 -0.14 -10.76 -3.00
C LEU A 346 0.14 -9.36 -2.49
N TYR A 347 1.40 -8.92 -2.54
CA TYR A 347 1.80 -7.56 -2.18
C TYR A 347 1.09 -6.52 -3.06
N GLU A 348 1.03 -6.72 -4.38
CA GLU A 348 0.30 -5.85 -5.32
C GLU A 348 -1.18 -5.71 -4.95
N ARG A 349 -1.83 -6.82 -4.62
CA ARG A 349 -3.24 -6.83 -4.21
C ARG A 349 -3.45 -6.11 -2.89
N ILE A 350 -2.58 -6.33 -1.91
CA ILE A 350 -2.63 -5.65 -0.60
C ILE A 350 -2.40 -4.15 -0.77
N ALA A 351 -1.40 -3.76 -1.56
CA ALA A 351 -1.11 -2.35 -1.86
C ALA A 351 -2.28 -1.68 -2.59
N TYR A 352 -2.90 -2.36 -3.57
CA TYR A 352 -4.07 -1.87 -4.29
C TYR A 352 -5.27 -1.68 -3.35
N LEU A 353 -5.57 -2.66 -2.49
CA LEU A 353 -6.67 -2.57 -1.52
C LEU A 353 -6.42 -1.51 -0.45
N SER A 354 -5.18 -1.35 0.02
CA SER A 354 -4.77 -0.32 0.97
C SER A 354 -4.86 1.09 0.35
N SER A 355 -4.48 1.24 -0.93
CA SER A 355 -4.67 2.51 -1.64
C SER A 355 -6.15 2.87 -1.83
N TYR A 356 -7.02 1.87 -2.03
CA TYR A 356 -8.46 2.07 -2.17
C TYR A 356 -9.15 2.36 -0.83
N SER A 357 -8.72 1.71 0.27
CA SER A 357 -9.23 2.00 1.61
C SER A 357 -8.78 3.39 2.10
N ALA A 358 -7.55 3.80 1.80
CA ALA A 358 -7.05 5.15 2.07
C ALA A 358 -7.81 6.23 1.29
N GLN A 359 -8.24 5.95 0.06
CA GLN A 359 -9.08 6.85 -0.74
C GLN A 359 -10.54 6.87 -0.27
N GLY A 360 -11.07 5.74 0.22
CA GLY A 360 -12.42 5.61 0.77
C GLY A 360 -12.64 6.38 2.08
N GLY A 361 -11.59 6.53 2.90
CA GLY A 361 -11.64 7.31 4.15
C GLY A 361 -11.73 8.84 3.96
N ARG A 362 -11.43 9.37 2.76
CA ARG A 362 -11.44 10.83 2.49
C ARG A 362 -12.73 11.35 1.87
N ARG A 363 -13.68 10.50 1.49
CA ARG A 363 -14.97 10.90 0.88
C ARG A 363 -16.12 11.03 1.90
N SER A 364 -15.84 10.84 3.19
CA SER A 364 -16.79 10.99 4.30
C SER A 364 -16.58 12.28 5.12
N ALA A 365 -15.85 13.27 4.58
CA ALA A 365 -15.71 14.58 5.20
C ALA A 365 -16.39 15.64 4.31
N THR A 366 -17.64 15.94 4.63
CA THR A 366 -18.39 17.08 4.10
C THR A 366 -17.67 18.38 4.50
N PRO A 367 -17.62 19.42 3.64
CA PRO A 367 -16.81 20.61 3.87
C PRO A 367 -17.61 21.68 4.61
N GLY A 368 -17.19 22.03 5.82
CA GLY A 368 -17.76 23.15 6.56
C GLY A 368 -17.27 23.18 8.00
N GLY A 369 -16.33 24.09 8.32
CA GLY A 369 -15.85 24.28 9.68
C GLY A 369 -14.44 24.85 9.73
N THR A 370 -14.35 26.16 9.83
CA THR A 370 -13.14 26.93 10.10
C THR A 370 -12.49 26.52 11.42
N GLY A 371 -11.19 26.23 11.38
CA GLY A 371 -10.19 26.41 12.44
C GLY A 371 -10.44 25.75 13.81
N VAL A 372 -9.54 24.85 14.21
CA VAL A 372 -8.62 24.99 15.37
C VAL A 372 -7.85 23.69 15.53
N ALA A 373 -6.53 23.82 15.62
CA ALA A 373 -5.62 22.73 15.98
C ALA A 373 -5.94 22.24 17.40
N GLY A 374 -6.15 20.94 17.56
CA GLY A 374 -6.42 20.33 18.85
C GLY A 374 -6.10 18.84 18.82
N ALA A 375 -4.94 18.50 19.37
CA ALA A 375 -4.55 17.14 19.69
C ALA A 375 -5.59 16.47 20.61
N GLY A 376 -5.98 15.25 20.29
CA GLY A 376 -6.93 14.47 21.07
C GLY A 376 -7.15 13.11 20.44
N ALA A 377 -6.16 12.23 20.60
CA ALA A 377 -6.26 10.82 20.22
C ALA A 377 -7.36 10.16 21.06
N ALA A 378 -8.45 9.78 20.40
CA ALA A 378 -9.53 9.02 20.99
C ALA A 378 -9.11 7.54 21.10
N SER A 379 -9.10 7.06 22.34
CA SER A 379 -9.05 5.65 22.69
C SER A 379 -10.35 4.96 22.28
N SER A 380 -10.28 4.06 21.30
CA SER A 380 -11.26 3.00 21.12
C SER A 380 -10.57 1.65 21.28
N SER A 381 -10.91 1.00 22.38
CA SER A 381 -10.52 -0.35 22.75
C SER A 381 -11.05 -1.36 21.73
N SER A 382 -10.15 -1.93 20.94
CA SER A 382 -10.36 -3.25 20.34
C SER A 382 -9.11 -4.08 20.59
N GLY A 383 -9.29 -5.15 21.37
CA GLY A 383 -8.22 -6.05 21.77
C GLY A 383 -7.58 -6.71 20.56
N SER A 384 -6.40 -6.22 20.19
CA SER A 384 -5.45 -6.93 19.36
C SER A 384 -4.19 -7.07 20.19
N VAL A 385 -3.85 -8.31 20.54
CA VAL A 385 -2.61 -8.67 21.19
C VAL A 385 -1.47 -8.21 20.28
N ALA A 386 -0.77 -7.15 20.67
CA ALA A 386 0.44 -6.69 20.01
C ALA A 386 1.53 -7.73 20.23
N VAL A 387 1.59 -8.72 19.34
CA VAL A 387 2.78 -9.53 19.14
C VAL A 387 3.76 -8.67 18.37
N ASP A 388 4.88 -8.38 19.02
CA ASP A 388 6.04 -7.66 18.49
C ASP A 388 6.52 -8.34 17.18
N MET A 389 6.18 -7.74 16.03
CA MET A 389 6.44 -8.29 14.69
C MET A 389 7.39 -7.38 13.90
N THR A 390 8.58 -7.18 14.46
CA THR A 390 9.69 -6.44 13.83
C THR A 390 10.24 -7.15 12.58
N GLY A 391 9.97 -8.45 12.39
CA GLY A 391 10.38 -9.20 11.19
C GLY A 391 9.47 -9.01 9.97
N THR A 392 8.20 -8.68 10.15
CA THR A 392 7.28 -8.46 9.02
C THR A 392 7.56 -7.17 8.28
N SER A 393 8.01 -6.12 8.98
CA SER A 393 8.28 -4.81 8.36
C SER A 393 9.43 -4.88 7.36
N ASP A 394 10.48 -5.64 7.65
CA ASP A 394 11.64 -5.76 6.75
C ASP A 394 11.30 -6.54 5.49
N VAL A 395 10.50 -7.61 5.64
CA VAL A 395 10.00 -8.40 4.51
C VAL A 395 9.04 -7.57 3.66
N GLU A 396 8.15 -6.80 4.30
CA GLU A 396 7.22 -5.89 3.63
C GLU A 396 7.96 -4.78 2.86
N GLN A 397 9.02 -4.19 3.44
CA GLN A 397 9.88 -3.22 2.76
C GLN A 397 10.61 -3.83 1.55
N LYS A 398 11.06 -5.07 1.64
CA LYS A 398 11.72 -5.77 0.53
C LYS A 398 10.76 -6.01 -0.64
N TYR A 399 9.51 -6.42 -0.39
CA TYR A 399 8.53 -6.59 -1.46
C TYR A 399 8.00 -5.25 -1.98
N ARG A 400 7.92 -4.22 -1.13
CA ARG A 400 7.62 -2.84 -1.52
C ARG A 400 8.61 -2.28 -2.53
N THR A 401 9.91 -2.40 -2.23
CA THR A 401 10.97 -1.90 -3.11
C THR A 401 11.00 -2.63 -4.45
N LEU A 402 10.83 -3.95 -4.45
CA LEU A 402 10.71 -4.75 -5.67
C LEU A 402 9.45 -4.38 -6.49
N TYR A 403 8.33 -4.08 -5.83
CA TYR A 403 7.11 -3.60 -6.48
C TYR A 403 7.30 -2.20 -7.10
N GLU A 404 7.86 -1.25 -6.35
CA GLU A 404 8.14 0.11 -6.84
C GLU A 404 9.15 0.09 -8.02
N GLU A 405 10.11 -0.83 -8.01
CA GLU A 405 11.05 -1.04 -9.11
C GLU A 405 10.37 -1.54 -10.38
N GLN A 406 9.39 -2.44 -10.26
CA GLN A 406 8.61 -2.98 -11.39
C GLN A 406 7.56 -2.01 -11.91
N LEU A 407 6.97 -1.16 -11.07
CA LEU A 407 5.92 -0.23 -11.46
C LEU A 407 6.45 1.04 -12.13
N ASN A 408 7.72 1.39 -11.91
CA ASN A 408 8.29 2.64 -12.40
C ASN A 408 8.68 2.54 -13.90
N PRO A 409 7.94 3.15 -14.84
CA PRO A 409 8.25 3.04 -16.28
C PRO A 409 9.61 3.65 -16.65
N PHE A 410 10.17 4.51 -15.78
CA PHE A 410 11.47 5.12 -15.98
C PHE A 410 12.65 4.22 -15.60
N THR A 411 12.47 3.17 -14.79
CA THR A 411 13.55 2.21 -14.48
C THR A 411 13.78 1.28 -15.66
N GLU A 412 12.70 0.74 -16.23
CA GLU A 412 12.72 -0.03 -17.48
C GLU A 412 13.25 0.81 -18.65
N PHE A 413 12.80 2.06 -18.77
CA PHE A 413 13.35 2.98 -19.77
C PHE A 413 14.83 3.29 -19.52
N ALA A 414 15.25 3.59 -18.30
CA ALA A 414 16.65 3.85 -17.97
C ALA A 414 17.54 2.63 -18.21
N ARG A 415 17.04 1.41 -17.95
CA ARG A 415 17.74 0.15 -18.21
C ARG A 415 17.85 -0.12 -19.71
N LYS A 416 16.77 0.11 -20.46
CA LYS A 416 16.71 -0.02 -21.92
C LYS A 416 17.58 1.03 -22.61
N GLU A 417 17.61 2.24 -22.09
CA GLU A 417 18.42 3.35 -22.59
C GLU A 417 19.90 3.14 -22.26
N ARG A 418 20.24 2.65 -21.06
CA ARG A 418 21.60 2.23 -20.71
C ARG A 418 22.07 1.07 -21.60
N ARG A 419 21.19 0.12 -21.91
CA ARG A 419 21.48 -0.99 -22.84
C ARG A 419 21.64 -0.51 -24.29
N ARG A 420 20.85 0.47 -24.73
CA ARG A 420 21.01 1.12 -26.04
C ARG A 420 22.33 1.86 -26.14
N ARG A 421 22.70 2.64 -25.13
CA ARG A 421 24.04 3.27 -25.06
C ARG A 421 25.14 2.23 -25.10
N TYR A 422 25.03 1.14 -24.34
CA TYR A 422 25.99 0.03 -24.38
C TYR A 422 26.12 -0.63 -25.77
N LEU A 423 25.03 -0.71 -26.53
CA LEU A 423 25.02 -1.21 -27.90
C LEU A 423 25.48 -0.17 -28.94
N GLN A 424 25.34 1.12 -28.67
CA GLN A 424 25.87 2.20 -29.51
C GLN A 424 27.36 2.43 -29.31
N LEU A 425 27.94 1.95 -28.20
CA LEU A 425 29.37 1.96 -27.99
C LEU A 425 30.08 1.07 -29.02
N GLY A 426 31.10 1.64 -29.67
CA GLY A 426 32.01 0.92 -30.56
C GLY A 426 32.72 -0.23 -29.84
N GLN A 427 33.22 -1.21 -30.61
CA GLN A 427 33.83 -2.42 -30.06
C GLN A 427 35.00 -2.12 -29.10
N ALA A 428 35.77 -1.07 -29.37
CA ALA A 428 36.87 -0.61 -28.50
C ALA A 428 36.38 -0.04 -27.15
N ASP A 429 35.25 0.65 -27.14
CA ASP A 429 34.69 1.26 -25.94
C ASP A 429 34.02 0.21 -25.04
N ARG A 430 33.43 -0.84 -25.64
CA ARG A 430 32.93 -2.02 -24.90
C ARG A 430 34.05 -2.80 -24.22
N PHE A 431 35.19 -2.96 -24.88
CA PHE A 431 36.36 -3.62 -24.30
C PHE A 431 36.93 -2.81 -23.13
N THR A 432 37.01 -1.49 -23.30
CA THR A 432 37.46 -0.56 -22.24
C THR A 432 36.51 -0.56 -21.05
N LEU A 433 35.19 -0.55 -21.27
CA LEU A 433 34.22 -0.70 -20.19
C LEU A 433 34.30 -2.05 -19.49
N HIS A 434 34.53 -3.15 -20.22
CA HIS A 434 34.74 -4.46 -19.60
C HIS A 434 35.97 -4.46 -18.69
N ILE A 435 37.10 -3.92 -19.16
CA ILE A 435 38.31 -3.78 -18.34
C ILE A 435 38.08 -2.86 -17.15
N THR A 436 37.43 -1.72 -17.37
CA THR A 436 37.16 -0.72 -16.34
C THR A 436 36.23 -1.27 -15.26
N ASN A 437 35.22 -2.03 -15.65
CA ASN A 437 34.24 -2.62 -14.73
C ASN A 437 34.84 -3.80 -13.96
N ILE A 438 35.69 -4.62 -14.58
CA ILE A 438 36.48 -5.64 -13.86
C ILE A 438 37.38 -4.97 -12.81
N LEU A 439 37.99 -3.83 -13.17
CA LEU A 439 38.87 -3.09 -12.29
C LEU A 439 38.12 -2.35 -11.16
N SER A 440 36.94 -1.79 -11.44
CA SER A 440 36.15 -1.04 -10.43
C SER A 440 35.33 -1.94 -9.52
N ASN A 441 34.78 -3.03 -10.05
CA ASN A 441 33.86 -3.91 -9.32
C ASN A 441 34.59 -4.93 -8.44
N SER A 442 35.85 -5.29 -8.76
CA SER A 442 36.61 -6.29 -8.00
C SER A 442 37.71 -5.67 -7.14
N SER A 443 37.67 -5.94 -5.84
CA SER A 443 38.75 -5.59 -4.91
C SER A 443 40.04 -6.38 -5.17
N VAL A 444 39.95 -7.55 -5.78
CA VAL A 444 41.09 -8.38 -6.19
C VAL A 444 41.76 -7.81 -7.43
N ALA A 445 40.99 -7.34 -8.42
CA ALA A 445 41.53 -6.71 -9.62
C ALA A 445 42.32 -5.43 -9.31
N ARG A 446 41.85 -4.63 -8.35
CA ARG A 446 42.59 -3.45 -7.86
C ARG A 446 43.95 -3.82 -7.25
N LYS A 447 44.00 -4.88 -6.43
CA LYS A 447 45.26 -5.38 -5.84
C LYS A 447 46.21 -5.94 -6.90
N ALA A 448 45.68 -6.65 -7.90
CA ALA A 448 46.47 -7.19 -9.01
C ALA A 448 47.08 -6.07 -9.88
N LEU A 449 46.33 -5.00 -10.16
CA LEU A 449 46.84 -3.85 -10.92
C LEU A 449 47.93 -3.09 -10.16
N LEU A 450 47.77 -2.91 -8.84
CA LEU A 450 48.83 -2.34 -8.00
C LEU A 450 50.10 -3.20 -8.02
N GLY A 451 49.96 -4.53 -7.93
CA GLY A 451 51.09 -5.45 -8.05
C GLY A 451 51.79 -5.38 -9.41
N TYR A 452 51.01 -5.30 -10.51
CA TYR A 452 51.55 -5.15 -11.86
C TYR A 452 52.32 -3.83 -12.04
N LEU A 453 51.77 -2.72 -11.56
CA LEU A 453 52.45 -1.42 -11.60
C LEU A 453 53.74 -1.40 -10.78
N LEU A 454 53.75 -2.06 -9.62
CA LEU A 454 54.94 -2.21 -8.80
C LEU A 454 56.02 -3.04 -9.50
N ALA A 455 55.63 -4.18 -10.09
CA ALA A 455 56.55 -5.02 -10.86
C ALA A 455 57.14 -4.28 -12.07
N LEU A 456 56.32 -3.46 -12.75
CA LEU A 456 56.77 -2.64 -13.87
C LEU A 456 57.74 -1.53 -13.43
N HIS A 457 57.50 -0.89 -12.27
CA HIS A 457 58.44 0.07 -11.70
C HIS A 457 59.75 -0.61 -11.30
N LEU A 458 59.70 -1.79 -10.68
CA LEU A 458 60.91 -2.56 -10.35
C LEU A 458 61.68 -2.98 -11.60
N LEU A 459 60.98 -3.34 -12.68
CA LEU A 459 61.60 -3.66 -13.96
C LEU A 459 62.28 -2.44 -14.58
N ILE A 460 61.64 -1.27 -14.58
CA ILE A 460 62.22 -0.01 -15.09
C ILE A 460 63.43 0.39 -14.25
N VAL A 461 63.35 0.31 -12.92
CA VAL A 461 64.48 0.60 -12.04
C VAL A 461 65.63 -0.38 -12.29
N PHE A 462 65.33 -1.66 -12.49
CA PHE A 462 66.32 -2.68 -12.82
C PHE A 462 66.97 -2.41 -14.19
N THR A 463 66.21 -2.09 -15.23
CA THR A 463 66.78 -1.77 -16.54
C THR A 463 67.60 -0.48 -16.50
N CYS A 464 67.13 0.56 -15.82
CA CYS A 464 67.93 1.77 -15.56
C CYS A 464 69.21 1.45 -14.79
N HIS A 465 69.15 0.59 -13.76
CA HIS A 465 70.34 0.16 -13.02
C HIS A 465 71.32 -0.62 -13.91
N VAL A 466 70.84 -1.55 -14.74
CA VAL A 466 71.68 -2.35 -15.65
C VAL A 466 72.32 -1.49 -16.73
N ILE A 467 71.62 -0.45 -17.20
CA ILE A 467 72.16 0.53 -18.14
C ILE A 467 73.19 1.43 -17.44
N ALA A 468 72.89 1.90 -16.22
CA ALA A 468 73.80 2.70 -15.42
C ALA A 468 75.05 1.93 -14.95
N SER A 469 74.99 0.60 -14.83
CA SER A 469 76.16 -0.23 -14.52
C SER A 469 77.01 -0.60 -15.74
N LYS A 470 76.52 -0.31 -16.95
CA LYS A 470 77.22 -0.55 -18.23
C LYS A 470 77.78 0.73 -18.87
N SER A 471 77.30 1.90 -18.43
CA SER A 471 77.96 3.20 -18.64
C SER A 471 78.99 3.44 -17.54
#